data_AF-A0A2T4PXY9-F1
#
_entry.id   AF-A0A2T4PXY9-F1
#
_cell.length_a   1.000
_cell.length_b   1.000
_cell.length_c   1.000
_cell.angle_alpha   90.00
_cell.angle_beta   90.00
_cell.angle_gamma   90.00
#
_symmetry.space_group_name_H-M   'P 1'
#
loop_
_entity.id
_entity.type
_entity.pdbx_description
1 polymer ?
#
loop_
_entity_poly.entity_id
_entity_poly.type
_entity_poly.pdbx_seq_one_letter_code
_entity_poly.pdbx_strand_id
1 'polypeptide(L)' 'MKVIGYILSFILLILFIYNIFRFIMVLIENTLNVDFGMETLLHNSYFVNGGVFGAIIIIIALELINHLINEEKF' A
#
# COMPACT_ATOMS: atom_id res chain seq x y z
N MET A 1 6.21 19.78 -8.27
CA MET A 1 6.66 18.45 -7.77
C MET A 1 6.22 18.13 -6.33
N LYS A 2 6.31 19.05 -5.35
CA LYS A 2 5.90 18.77 -3.94
C LYS A 2 4.48 18.24 -3.75
N VAL A 3 3.49 18.81 -4.45
CA VAL A 3 2.08 18.37 -4.38
C VAL A 3 1.90 16.92 -4.85
N ILE A 4 2.61 16.52 -5.90
CA ILE A 4 2.57 15.14 -6.42
C ILE A 4 3.18 14.17 -5.40
N GLY A 5 4.28 14.57 -4.74
CA GLY A 5 4.85 13.79 -3.64
C GLY A 5 3.86 13.58 -2.49
N TYR A 6 3.12 14.62 -2.07
CA TYR A 6 2.08 14.46 -1.04
C TYR A 6 0.95 13.52 -1.46
N ILE A 7 0.50 13.59 -2.70
CA ILE A 7 -0.54 12.69 -3.24
C ILE A 7 -0.05 11.24 -3.24
N LEU A 8 1.19 11.00 -3.70
CA LEU A 8 1.79 9.66 -3.72
C LEU A 8 1.98 9.08 -2.31
N SER A 9 2.45 9.89 -1.36
CA SER A 9 2.55 9.49 0.06
C SER A 9 1.18 9.18 0.67
N PHE A 10 0.14 9.92 0.30
CA PHE A 10 -1.23 9.64 0.75
C PHE A 10 -1.77 8.32 0.18
N ILE A 11 -1.50 8.02 -1.09
CA ILE A 11 -1.86 6.74 -1.71
C ILE A 11 -1.14 5.58 -1.01
N LEU A 12 0.16 5.74 -0.69
CA LEU A 12 0.92 4.76 0.09
C LEU A 12 0.31 4.51 1.47
N LEU A 13 -0.12 5.57 2.16
CA LEU A 13 -0.79 5.46 3.45
C LEU A 13 -2.09 4.66 3.35
N ILE A 14 -2.91 4.91 2.32
CA ILE A 14 -4.15 4.15 2.08
C ILE A 14 -3.83 2.67 1.86
N LEU A 15 -2.83 2.36 1.01
CA LEU A 15 -2.42 0.99 0.75
C LEU A 15 -1.93 0.28 2.02
N PHE A 16 -1.18 0.99 2.86
CA PHE A 16 -0.71 0.47 4.14
C PHE A 16 -1.87 0.16 5.09
N ILE A 17 -2.78 1.12 5.28
CA ILE A 17 -3.97 0.96 6.13
C ILE A 17 -4.84 -0.21 5.64
N TYR A 18 -5.08 -0.31 4.33
CA TYR A 18 -5.82 -1.42 3.73
C TYR A 18 -5.22 -2.78 4.08
N ASN A 19 -3.89 -2.91 4.00
CA ASN A 19 -3.21 -4.16 4.35
C ASN A 19 -3.31 -4.48 5.85
N ILE A 20 -3.26 -3.47 6.73
CA ILE A 20 -3.49 -3.65 8.17
C ILE A 20 -4.91 -4.16 8.43
N PHE A 21 -5.93 -3.49 7.88
CA PHE A 21 -7.32 -3.90 8.06
C PHE A 21 -7.56 -5.31 7.59
N ARG A 22 -7.01 -5.65 6.42
CA ARG A 22 -7.09 -7.01 5.87
C ARG A 22 -6.48 -8.03 6.83
N PHE A 23 -5.29 -7.78 7.38
CA PHE A 23 -4.66 -8.67 8.35
C PHE A 23 -5.50 -8.85 9.62
N ILE A 24 -6.06 -7.76 10.15
CA ILE A 24 -6.93 -7.81 11.34
C ILE A 24 -8.19 -8.64 11.06
N MET A 25 -8.84 -8.43 9.91
CA MET A 25 -10.06 -9.16 9.56
C MET A 25 -9.81 -10.67 9.45
N VAL A 26 -8.66 -11.08 8.91
CA VAL A 26 -8.25 -12.49 8.86
C VAL A 26 -8.04 -13.06 10.26
N LEU A 27 -7.38 -12.31 11.15
CA LEU A 27 -7.21 -12.73 12.53
C LEU A 27 -8.55 -12.91 13.25
N ILE A 28 -9.49 -11.99 13.04
CA ILE A 28 -10.84 -12.07 13.60
C ILE A 28 -11.58 -13.29 13.03
N GLU A 29 -11.54 -13.50 11.72
CA GLU A 29 -12.14 -14.64 11.01
C GLU A 29 -11.69 -15.96 11.65
N ASN A 30 -10.37 -16.13 11.79
CA ASN A 30 -9.77 -17.33 12.36
C ASN A 30 -10.01 -17.48 13.88
N THR A 31 -10.12 -16.38 14.62
CA THR A 31 -10.36 -16.42 16.08
C THR A 31 -11.82 -16.75 16.41
N LEU A 32 -12.76 -16.21 15.63
CA LEU A 32 -14.19 -16.34 15.87
C LEU A 32 -14.82 -17.50 15.08
N ASN A 33 -14.05 -18.21 14.24
CA ASN A 33 -14.53 -19.31 13.37
C ASN A 33 -15.76 -18.90 12.53
N VAL A 34 -15.74 -17.67 12.03
CA VAL A 34 -16.73 -17.11 11.10
C VAL A 34 -16.07 -17.00 9.73
N ASP A 35 -16.82 -17.04 8.64
CA ASP A 35 -16.28 -16.91 7.28
C ASP A 35 -16.70 -15.56 6.69
N PHE A 36 -15.74 -14.65 6.53
CA PHE A 36 -15.93 -13.37 5.82
C PHE A 36 -15.34 -13.40 4.41
N GLY A 37 -14.88 -14.56 3.92
CA GLY A 37 -14.20 -14.73 2.65
C GLY A 37 -12.80 -14.12 2.61
N MET A 38 -12.20 -13.77 3.75
CA MET A 38 -10.89 -13.12 3.80
C MET A 38 -9.77 -14.08 3.42
N GLU A 39 -9.94 -15.38 3.66
CA GLU A 39 -9.02 -16.42 3.21
C GLU A 39 -8.90 -16.44 1.67
N THR A 40 -10.01 -16.24 0.95
CA THR A 40 -10.02 -16.14 -0.52
C THR A 40 -9.33 -14.86 -1.01
N LEU A 41 -9.52 -13.75 -0.30
CA LEU A 41 -8.84 -12.48 -0.59
C LEU A 41 -7.32 -12.54 -0.30
N LEU A 42 -6.90 -13.35 0.67
CA LEU A 42 -5.49 -13.66 0.94
C LEU A 42 -4.86 -14.55 -0.12
N HIS A 43 -5.56 -15.58 -0.54
CA HIS A 43 -5.13 -16.50 -1.59
C HIS A 43 -5.16 -15.86 -2.98
N ASN A 44 -5.90 -14.75 -3.14
CA ASN A 44 -5.84 -13.96 -4.35
C ASN A 44 -4.52 -13.19 -4.42
N SER A 45 -3.50 -13.92 -4.88
CA SER A 45 -2.15 -13.47 -5.20
C SER A 45 -2.13 -12.13 -5.93
N TYR A 46 -3.12 -11.82 -6.77
CA TYR A 46 -3.22 -10.54 -7.47
C TYR A 46 -3.45 -9.34 -6.56
N PHE A 47 -4.27 -9.47 -5.51
CA PHE A 47 -4.51 -8.36 -4.57
C PHE A 47 -3.29 -8.12 -3.67
N VAL A 48 -2.68 -9.21 -3.19
CA VAL A 48 -1.48 -9.14 -2.33
C VAL A 48 -0.29 -8.62 -3.10
N ASN A 49 0.03 -9.25 -4.22
CA ASN A 49 1.17 -8.88 -5.04
C ASN A 49 0.92 -7.55 -5.76
N GLY A 50 -0.30 -7.24 -6.15
CA GLY A 50 -0.66 -5.94 -6.72
C GLY A 50 -0.46 -4.78 -5.74
N GLY A 51 -0.83 -4.97 -4.46
CA GLY A 51 -0.60 -3.98 -3.40
C GLY A 51 0.90 -3.74 -3.15
N VAL A 52 1.68 -4.83 -3.06
CA VAL A 52 3.15 -4.74 -2.87
C VAL A 52 3.82 -4.10 -4.08
N PHE A 53 3.47 -4.52 -5.29
CA PHE A 53 4.03 -3.97 -6.53
C PHE A 53 3.67 -2.49 -6.71
N GLY A 54 2.43 -2.11 -6.39
CA GLY A 54 1.99 -0.72 -6.37
C GLY A 54 2.78 0.13 -5.37
N ALA A 55 3.02 -0.37 -4.16
CA ALA A 55 3.84 0.34 -3.16
C ALA A 55 5.28 0.54 -3.64
N ILE A 56 5.91 -0.46 -4.26
CA ILE A 56 7.27 -0.36 -4.81
C ILE A 56 7.35 0.73 -5.88
N ILE A 57 6.39 0.76 -6.83
CA ILE A 57 6.34 1.78 -7.88
C ILE A 57 6.22 3.19 -7.27
N ILE A 58 5.36 3.36 -6.27
CA ILE A 58 5.15 4.66 -5.63
C ILE A 58 6.40 5.12 -4.87
N ILE A 59 7.10 4.21 -4.19
CA ILE A 59 8.36 4.52 -3.49
C ILE A 59 9.44 4.99 -4.49
N ILE A 60 9.59 4.29 -5.62
CA ILE A 60 10.54 4.69 -6.68
C ILE A 60 10.18 6.07 -7.24
N ALA A 61 8.89 6.33 -7.49
CA ALA A 61 8.42 7.62 -7.98
C ALA A 61 8.67 8.75 -6.98
N LEU A 62 8.47 8.50 -5.68
CA LEU A 62 8.76 9.47 -4.61
C LEU A 62 10.25 9.80 -4.54
N GLU A 63 11.12 8.79 -4.66
CA GLU A 63 12.57 8.99 -4.64
C GLU A 63 13.04 9.84 -5.83
N LEU A 64 12.53 9.55 -7.03
CA LEU A 64 12.81 10.37 -8.23
C LEU A 64 12.36 11.82 -8.06
N ILE A 65 11.15 12.03 -7.52
CA ILE A 65 10.63 13.38 -7.24
C ILE A 65 11.51 14.10 -6.21
N ASN A 66 11.94 13.41 -5.15
CA ASN A 66 12.81 14.01 -4.14
C ASN A 66 14.17 14.40 -4.71
N HIS A 67 14.74 13.54 -5.56
CA HIS A 67 16.01 13.81 -6.22
C HIS A 67 15.91 15.05 -7.12
N LEU A 68 14.90 15.11 -7.97
CA LEU A 68 14.66 16.25 -8.87
C LEU A 68 14.38 17.57 -8.13
N ILE A 69 13.61 17.54 -7.03
CA ILE A 69 13.37 18.74 -6.21
C ILE A 69 14.65 19.23 -5.52
N ASN A 70 15.53 18.31 -5.10
CA ASN A 70 16.78 18.68 -4.44
C ASN A 70 17.82 19.21 -5.43
N GLU A 71 17.81 18.78 -6.70
CA GLU A 71 18.65 19.38 -7.75
C GLU A 71 18.21 20.81 -8.11
N GLU A 72 16.91 21.14 -8.12
CA GLU A 72 16.42 22.50 -8.41
C GLU A 72 16.83 23.58 -7.36
N LYS A 73 17.43 23.18 -6.24
CA LYS A 73 17.85 24.10 -5.16
C LYS A 73 19.33 24.51 -5.21
N PHE A 74 20.12 23.95 -6.12
CA PHE A 74 21.52 24.31 -6.37
C PHE A 74 21.67 25.01 -7.73
#